data_AF-A0A139IQB6-F1
#
_entry.id   AF-A0A139IQB6-F1
#
_cell.length_a   1.000
_cell.length_b   1.000
_cell.length_c   1.000
_cell.angle_alpha   90.00
_cell.angle_beta   90.00
_cell.angle_gamma   90.00
#
_symmetry.space_group_name_H-M   'P 1'
#
loop_
_entity.id
_entity.type
_entity.pdbx_description
1 polymer ?
#
loop_
_entity_poly.entity_id
_entity_poly.type
_entity_poly.pdbx_seq_one_letter_code
_entity_poly.pdbx_strand_id
1 'polypeptide(L)'
;MLMPKRQNLQWLSLLPSRALRLRLSDNTTHSEDGRECQYDHCRRFGDDVVVERCLAGGRNRLCASSRPRLAALALAVVHAAPRMKDVDQYTNRQTITMPCKPAISSMSLGRAWEHALFDKLQEASLAGFKGIEIFYEDLAYLAATYSGGVKGDQRTTEPSQAGLRKAATEVSEWAKSLNLTIISLQPFMYAEGIRDRTQHAEKLDELKSWFELCGLLGTDTILLPTTFLPADQLDSDMAVITSDLREAATSASQHNIKIAFENLAWGTNINHWEVVYSIVKEIDLPNLGICLDTFNICGGIWADPASSDGKVENAGEILEASLRRMKETIDVKKIFFIQFIDAQPLDAPLVKGHPWHKDHQPARMSWSRNARCFAYEDGYLPVAKVAKTIFEDLSFEGWVSMELFHRELGGQDESIPRRFAERGFESWKKLDQEFTIGEKEIKRPGMSRLQSSFGGALDF
;
A
#
# COMPACT_ATOMS: atom_id res chain seq x y z
N MET A 1 -2.93 64.23 5.70
CA MET A 1 -4.41 64.08 5.78
C MET A 1 -4.71 62.66 6.22
N LEU A 2 -5.06 62.52 7.51
CA LEU A 2 -5.84 61.45 8.18
C LEU A 2 -5.62 59.97 7.80
N MET A 3 -4.89 59.27 8.68
CA MET A 3 -5.21 57.89 9.10
C MET A 3 -6.50 57.85 9.95
N PRO A 4 -7.12 56.67 10.13
CA PRO A 4 -7.25 56.20 11.51
C PRO A 4 -7.12 54.68 11.75
N LYS A 5 -6.40 54.38 12.84
CA LYS A 5 -6.69 53.46 13.97
C LYS A 5 -7.11 51.99 13.72
N ARG A 6 -6.43 51.07 14.44
CA ARG A 6 -7.09 50.25 15.49
C ARG A 6 -6.20 50.07 16.72
N GLN A 7 -6.78 50.39 17.87
CA GLN A 7 -6.28 50.18 19.23
C GLN A 7 -6.97 48.97 19.86
N ASN A 8 -6.27 48.37 20.83
CA ASN A 8 -6.72 47.40 21.82
C ASN A 8 -8.03 47.77 22.52
N LEU A 9 -8.83 46.77 22.89
CA LEU A 9 -9.82 46.84 23.98
C LEU A 9 -9.91 45.48 24.69
N GLN A 10 -9.43 45.45 25.94
CA GLN A 10 -9.91 44.58 27.01
C GLN A 10 -11.20 45.18 27.58
N TRP A 11 -12.15 44.35 28.01
CA TRP A 11 -13.05 44.65 29.13
C TRP A 11 -13.46 43.38 29.89
N LEU A 12 -13.31 43.47 31.20
CA LEU A 12 -13.87 42.61 32.24
C LEU A 12 -15.35 42.96 32.49
N SER A 13 -16.18 41.96 32.83
CA SER A 13 -16.78 41.79 34.18
C SER A 13 -18.21 41.20 34.21
N LEU A 14 -18.46 40.45 35.31
CA LEU A 14 -19.72 40.16 36.02
C LEU A 14 -20.48 38.82 35.78
N LEU A 15 -20.30 37.92 36.77
CA LEU A 15 -21.19 36.84 37.27
C LEU A 15 -22.44 37.44 37.98
N PRO A 16 -23.50 36.68 38.44
CA PRO A 16 -23.55 35.25 38.85
C PRO A 16 -24.81 34.45 38.41
N SER A 17 -24.85 33.10 38.41
CA SER A 17 -25.21 32.28 39.60
C SER A 17 -25.33 30.77 39.24
N ARG A 18 -24.82 29.89 40.14
CA ARG A 18 -25.28 28.53 40.58
C ARG A 18 -25.88 27.56 39.53
N ALA A 19 -25.61 26.25 39.45
CA ALA A 19 -24.95 25.19 40.21
C ALA A 19 -24.75 24.02 39.18
N LEU A 20 -23.81 23.08 39.24
CA LEU A 20 -23.66 22.01 40.21
C LEU A 20 -22.33 21.30 39.85
N ARG A 21 -21.36 21.24 40.78
CA ARG A 21 -20.17 20.37 40.64
C ARG A 21 -20.55 19.00 41.18
N LEU A 22 -20.46 17.96 40.36
CA LEU A 22 -20.30 16.59 40.84
C LEU A 22 -18.86 16.16 40.56
N ARG A 23 -18.12 15.95 41.64
CA ARG A 23 -16.79 15.33 41.66
C ARG A 23 -16.94 13.89 41.16
N LEU A 24 -16.06 13.46 40.27
CA LEU A 24 -15.75 12.06 40.08
C LEU A 24 -15.01 11.60 41.34
N SER A 25 -15.69 10.84 42.20
CA SER A 25 -15.08 10.07 43.28
C SER A 25 -15.37 8.60 43.00
N ASP A 26 -14.30 7.84 42.81
CA ASP A 26 -14.12 6.41 43.08
C ASP A 26 -15.39 5.56 43.22
N ASN A 27 -15.68 4.77 42.19
CA ASN A 27 -16.63 3.67 42.27
C ASN A 27 -15.98 2.48 42.99
N THR A 28 -16.10 2.44 44.31
CA THR A 28 -15.99 1.20 45.10
C THR A 28 -17.31 0.97 45.82
N THR A 29 -18.03 -0.09 45.44
CA THR A 29 -19.17 -0.63 46.20
C THR A 29 -18.80 -2.04 46.66
N HIS A 30 -18.83 -2.23 47.98
CA HIS A 30 -18.53 -3.51 48.64
C HIS A 30 -19.73 -4.47 48.53
N SER A 31 -19.46 -5.75 48.23
CA SER A 31 -20.35 -6.88 48.54
C SER A 31 -20.10 -7.37 49.98
N GLU A 32 -21.12 -7.93 50.63
CA GLU A 32 -21.05 -8.52 51.99
C GLU A 32 -20.13 -9.76 52.13
N ASP A 33 -19.25 -10.05 51.16
CA ASP A 33 -18.32 -11.20 51.21
C ASP A 33 -16.87 -10.89 50.78
N GLY A 34 -16.47 -9.61 50.77
CA GLY A 34 -15.05 -9.22 50.87
C GLY A 34 -14.09 -9.75 49.80
N ARG A 35 -14.52 -9.95 48.54
CA ARG A 35 -13.61 -10.28 47.43
C ARG A 35 -13.76 -9.32 46.25
N GLU A 36 -12.64 -8.75 45.80
CA GLU A 36 -12.56 -7.87 44.62
C GLU A 36 -12.91 -8.64 43.33
N CYS A 37 -13.80 -8.08 42.52
CA CYS A 37 -14.02 -8.46 41.12
C CYS A 37 -13.72 -7.25 40.23
N GLN A 38 -12.70 -7.34 39.38
CA GLN A 38 -12.50 -6.40 38.27
C GLN A 38 -13.40 -6.81 37.11
N TYR A 39 -14.20 -5.88 36.60
CA TYR A 39 -14.99 -6.06 35.38
C TYR A 39 -14.34 -5.30 34.23
N ASP A 40 -13.93 -5.99 33.17
CA ASP A 40 -13.61 -5.37 31.89
C ASP A 40 -14.89 -5.23 31.05
N HIS A 41 -15.23 -3.99 30.72
CA HIS A 41 -16.29 -3.55 29.79
C HIS A 41 -17.76 -3.74 30.19
N CYS A 42 -18.35 -2.68 30.77
CA CYS A 42 -19.80 -2.47 30.75
C CYS A 42 -20.17 -1.53 29.58
N ARG A 43 -21.04 -1.97 28.65
CA ARG A 43 -21.76 -1.07 27.72
C ARG A 43 -23.18 -0.86 28.21
N ARG A 44 -23.60 0.40 28.39
CA ARG A 44 -25.00 0.76 28.69
C ARG A 44 -25.81 0.81 27.39
N PHE A 45 -26.96 0.14 27.38
CA PHE A 45 -28.03 0.38 26.40
C PHE A 45 -29.26 0.88 27.16
N GLY A 46 -29.41 2.20 27.27
CA GLY A 46 -30.53 2.81 28.02
C GLY A 46 -30.50 2.52 29.52
N ASP A 47 -31.69 2.47 30.14
CA ASP A 47 -31.87 2.28 31.59
C ASP A 47 -31.69 0.81 32.07
N ASP A 48 -31.33 -0.12 31.19
CA ASP A 48 -31.12 -1.54 31.53
C ASP A 48 -29.64 -1.94 31.43
N VAL A 49 -29.15 -2.69 32.43
CA VAL A 49 -27.79 -3.24 32.49
C VAL A 49 -27.83 -4.72 32.13
N VAL A 50 -27.12 -5.11 31.07
CA VAL A 50 -26.88 -6.51 30.69
C VAL A 50 -25.38 -6.78 30.83
N VAL A 51 -25.01 -7.79 31.61
CA VAL A 51 -23.61 -8.22 31.78
C VAL A 51 -23.36 -9.45 30.92
N GLU A 52 -22.48 -9.33 29.91
CA GLU A 52 -21.96 -10.47 29.17
C GLU A 52 -20.70 -11.01 29.85
N ARG A 53 -20.82 -12.20 30.46
CA ARG A 53 -19.75 -13.07 30.98
C ARG A 53 -18.92 -12.56 32.17
N CYS A 54 -18.79 -13.45 33.16
CA CYS A 54 -17.74 -13.40 34.19
C CYS A 54 -16.77 -14.57 33.95
N LEU A 55 -15.50 -14.28 33.68
CA LEU A 55 -14.44 -15.27 33.51
C LEU A 55 -13.68 -15.46 34.83
N ALA A 56 -14.33 -16.05 35.82
CA ALA A 56 -13.66 -16.58 36.99
C ALA A 56 -14.32 -17.89 37.43
N GLY A 57 -13.62 -19.01 37.19
CA GLY A 57 -13.96 -20.31 37.78
C GLY A 57 -15.06 -21.12 37.09
N GLY A 58 -14.88 -21.46 35.79
CA GLY A 58 -15.37 -22.72 35.19
C GLY A 58 -16.84 -23.13 35.34
N ARG A 59 -17.76 -22.25 35.74
CA ARG A 59 -19.20 -22.52 35.85
C ARG A 59 -20.01 -21.30 35.42
N ASN A 60 -20.82 -21.45 34.38
CA ASN A 60 -21.80 -20.44 33.97
C ASN A 60 -22.85 -20.28 35.08
N ARG A 61 -22.95 -19.09 35.68
CA ARG A 61 -24.11 -18.68 36.50
C ARG A 61 -24.73 -17.43 35.92
N LEU A 62 -26.06 -17.45 35.76
CA LEU A 62 -26.88 -16.30 35.39
C LEU A 62 -27.28 -15.53 36.65
N CYS A 63 -27.09 -14.21 36.66
CA CYS A 63 -27.73 -13.32 37.63
C CYS A 63 -29.12 -12.90 37.12
N ALA A 64 -30.09 -12.87 38.04
CA ALA A 64 -31.51 -12.72 37.75
C ALA A 64 -31.89 -11.30 37.26
N SER A 65 -32.77 -11.22 36.27
CA SER A 65 -33.46 -9.98 35.89
C SER A 65 -34.76 -9.81 36.71
N SER A 66 -35.17 -8.57 36.93
CA SER A 66 -36.35 -8.18 37.72
C SER A 66 -37.71 -8.39 37.03
N ARG A 67 -37.80 -9.25 36.00
CA ARG A 67 -39.08 -9.56 35.31
C ARG A 67 -39.27 -11.07 35.07
N PRO A 68 -40.18 -11.75 35.80
CA PRO A 68 -40.30 -13.22 35.80
C PRO A 68 -40.85 -13.85 34.50
N ARG A 69 -41.24 -13.07 33.48
CA ARG A 69 -41.79 -13.60 32.22
C ARG A 69 -40.77 -13.79 31.08
N LEU A 70 -39.57 -13.20 31.16
CA LEU A 70 -38.52 -13.37 30.15
C LEU A 70 -37.57 -14.55 30.44
N ALA A 71 -37.47 -14.98 31.71
CA ALA A 71 -36.67 -16.16 32.09
C ALA A 71 -37.25 -17.49 31.57
N ALA A 72 -38.57 -17.57 31.38
CA ALA A 72 -39.25 -18.79 30.90
C ALA A 72 -38.98 -19.07 29.41
N LEU A 73 -38.77 -18.02 28.59
CA LEU A 73 -38.44 -18.19 27.16
C LEU A 73 -36.99 -18.65 26.96
N ALA A 74 -36.07 -18.19 27.82
CA ALA A 74 -34.67 -18.62 27.78
C ALA A 74 -34.48 -20.08 28.23
N LEU A 75 -35.30 -20.58 29.16
CA LEU A 75 -35.20 -21.99 29.62
C LEU A 75 -35.68 -23.01 28.56
N ALA A 76 -36.66 -22.64 27.74
CA ALA A 76 -37.23 -23.50 26.70
C ALA A 76 -36.29 -23.69 25.50
N VAL A 77 -35.48 -22.68 25.17
CA VAL A 77 -34.50 -22.77 24.08
C VAL A 77 -33.28 -23.63 24.47
N VAL A 78 -32.93 -23.70 25.76
CA VAL A 78 -31.79 -24.49 26.24
C VAL A 78 -32.12 -25.99 26.38
N HIS A 79 -33.40 -26.37 26.58
CA HIS A 79 -33.81 -27.77 26.78
C HIS A 79 -34.27 -28.50 25.51
N ALA A 80 -34.38 -27.81 24.35
CA ALA A 80 -34.78 -28.40 23.07
C ALA A 80 -33.62 -28.57 22.07
N ALA A 81 -32.37 -28.38 22.49
CA ALA A 81 -31.21 -28.65 21.65
C ALA A 81 -30.91 -30.17 21.64
N PRO A 82 -30.86 -30.84 20.47
CA PRO A 82 -30.40 -32.23 20.39
C PRO A 82 -28.96 -32.30 20.91
N ARG A 83 -28.62 -33.37 21.65
CA ARG A 83 -27.22 -33.69 21.97
C ARG A 83 -26.46 -33.97 20.67
N MET A 84 -25.86 -32.94 20.07
CA MET A 84 -24.86 -33.09 19.01
C MET A 84 -23.60 -33.70 19.63
N LYS A 85 -23.54 -35.03 19.67
CA LYS A 85 -22.29 -35.76 19.53
C LYS A 85 -22.16 -36.04 18.03
N ASP A 86 -20.98 -35.79 17.47
CA ASP A 86 -20.61 -35.92 16.05
C ASP A 86 -20.86 -34.69 15.15
N VAL A 87 -20.32 -33.53 15.54
CA VAL A 87 -19.97 -32.47 14.57
C VAL A 87 -18.50 -32.11 14.71
N ASP A 88 -17.65 -33.04 14.30
CA ASP A 88 -16.21 -32.81 14.13
C ASP A 88 -15.71 -33.26 12.74
N GLN A 89 -16.59 -33.35 11.74
CA GLN A 89 -16.20 -33.75 10.37
C GLN A 89 -16.55 -32.78 9.25
N TYR A 90 -17.12 -31.60 9.52
CA TYR A 90 -17.44 -30.63 8.45
C TYR A 90 -17.24 -29.16 8.86
N THR A 91 -16.26 -28.86 9.70
CA THR A 91 -15.70 -27.49 9.71
C THR A 91 -14.64 -27.41 8.62
N ASN A 92 -15.09 -27.42 7.36
CA ASN A 92 -14.28 -26.85 6.29
C ASN A 92 -14.19 -25.34 6.59
N ARG A 93 -13.26 -24.95 7.47
CA ARG A 93 -12.78 -23.57 7.53
C ARG A 93 -12.10 -23.35 6.19
N GLN A 94 -12.89 -23.02 5.17
CA GLN A 94 -12.38 -22.27 4.04
C GLN A 94 -11.80 -21.00 4.67
N THR A 95 -10.49 -20.98 4.86
CA THR A 95 -9.75 -19.74 4.99
C THR A 95 -10.24 -18.87 3.84
N ILE A 96 -10.92 -17.78 4.18
CA ILE A 96 -11.31 -16.78 3.19
C ILE A 96 -9.98 -16.16 2.76
N THR A 97 -9.35 -16.76 1.77
CA THR A 97 -8.15 -16.22 1.11
C THR A 97 -8.58 -14.95 0.40
N MET A 98 -7.96 -13.82 0.70
CA MET A 98 -8.17 -12.61 -0.09
C MET A 98 -7.31 -12.73 -1.36
N PRO A 99 -7.92 -12.79 -2.54
CA PRO A 99 -7.15 -12.91 -3.77
C PRO A 99 -6.29 -11.66 -4.01
N CYS A 100 -5.13 -11.89 -4.62
CA CYS A 100 -4.29 -10.83 -5.15
C CYS A 100 -5.05 -10.03 -6.21
N LYS A 101 -4.73 -8.74 -6.31
CA LYS A 101 -5.40 -7.81 -7.22
C LYS A 101 -4.39 -7.11 -8.14
N PRO A 102 -4.69 -6.97 -9.43
CA PRO A 102 -3.81 -6.31 -10.37
C PRO A 102 -3.79 -4.80 -10.17
N ALA A 103 -2.59 -4.24 -10.15
CA ALA A 103 -2.34 -2.81 -10.24
C ALA A 103 -1.27 -2.49 -11.29
N ILE A 104 -1.12 -1.22 -11.63
CA ILE A 104 -0.08 -0.70 -12.52
C ILE A 104 0.36 0.68 -12.01
N SER A 105 1.63 1.05 -12.24
CA SER A 105 2.08 2.41 -11.95
C SER A 105 1.72 3.36 -13.08
N SER A 106 1.28 4.58 -12.75
CA SER A 106 0.97 5.60 -13.78
C SER A 106 2.17 5.91 -14.66
N MET A 107 3.39 5.85 -14.11
CA MET A 107 4.64 6.00 -14.86
C MET A 107 4.78 4.97 -15.99
N SER A 108 4.29 3.75 -15.77
CA SER A 108 4.37 2.64 -16.74
C SER A 108 3.48 2.82 -17.97
N LEU A 109 2.62 3.83 -17.94
CA LEU A 109 1.68 4.19 -19.00
C LEU A 109 2.14 5.44 -19.76
N GLY A 110 3.42 5.81 -19.62
CA GLY A 110 4.05 6.91 -20.34
C GLY A 110 4.54 8.03 -19.43
N ARG A 111 5.43 8.90 -19.93
CA ARG A 111 5.93 10.05 -19.17
C ARG A 111 4.87 11.14 -19.01
N ALA A 112 4.91 11.86 -17.88
CA ALA A 112 3.91 12.88 -17.55
C ALA A 112 3.86 14.05 -18.54
N TRP A 113 5.00 14.37 -19.17
CA TRP A 113 5.09 15.46 -20.13
C TRP A 113 4.59 15.10 -21.54
N GLU A 114 4.50 13.80 -21.88
CA GLU A 114 3.98 13.34 -23.18
C GLU A 114 2.52 12.90 -23.08
N HIS A 115 2.13 12.28 -21.97
CA HIS A 115 0.83 11.62 -21.83
C HIS A 115 0.10 12.11 -20.59
N ALA A 116 -1.15 12.53 -20.75
CA ALA A 116 -1.96 13.07 -19.67
C ALA A 116 -2.38 11.99 -18.66
N LEU A 117 -2.41 12.33 -17.37
CA LEU A 117 -2.71 11.37 -16.31
C LEU A 117 -4.12 10.77 -16.40
N PHE A 118 -5.13 11.53 -16.86
CA PHE A 118 -6.47 11.01 -17.05
C PHE A 118 -6.51 9.87 -18.08
N ASP A 119 -5.84 10.04 -19.22
CA ASP A 119 -5.80 9.02 -20.28
C ASP A 119 -5.14 7.73 -19.77
N LYS A 120 -4.07 7.86 -18.97
CA LYS A 120 -3.41 6.71 -18.31
C LYS A 120 -4.35 5.96 -17.37
N LEU A 121 -5.08 6.68 -16.51
CA LEU A 121 -6.07 6.08 -15.61
C LEU A 121 -7.17 5.36 -16.40
N GLN A 122 -7.65 5.98 -17.49
CA GLN A 122 -8.69 5.41 -18.33
C GLN A 122 -8.20 4.10 -18.98
N GLU A 123 -7.01 4.09 -19.57
CA GLU A 123 -6.45 2.90 -20.22
C GLU A 123 -6.12 1.79 -19.21
N ALA A 124 -5.65 2.13 -18.00
CA ALA A 124 -5.48 1.15 -16.93
C ALA A 124 -6.81 0.46 -16.56
N SER A 125 -7.87 1.26 -16.38
CA SER A 125 -9.22 0.76 -16.07
C SER A 125 -9.77 -0.11 -17.20
N LEU A 126 -9.64 0.34 -18.46
CA LEU A 126 -10.10 -0.39 -19.65
C LEU A 126 -9.38 -1.73 -19.84
N ALA A 127 -8.06 -1.78 -19.56
CA ALA A 127 -7.29 -3.02 -19.63
C ALA A 127 -7.73 -4.04 -18.56
N GLY A 128 -8.28 -3.58 -17.43
CA GLY A 128 -8.85 -4.42 -16.39
C GLY A 128 -8.19 -4.31 -15.02
N PHE A 129 -7.20 -3.42 -14.86
CA PHE A 129 -6.56 -3.16 -13.56
C PHE A 129 -7.58 -2.69 -12.52
N LYS A 130 -7.31 -3.03 -11.25
CA LYS A 130 -8.15 -2.65 -10.10
C LYS A 130 -7.48 -1.62 -9.20
N GLY A 131 -6.15 -1.56 -9.26
CA GLY A 131 -5.33 -0.60 -8.55
C GLY A 131 -4.48 0.24 -9.49
N ILE A 132 -4.09 1.43 -9.04
CA ILE A 132 -3.06 2.24 -9.69
C ILE A 132 -2.14 2.85 -8.63
N GLU A 133 -0.85 2.86 -8.91
CA GLU A 133 0.11 3.70 -8.18
C GLU A 133 0.19 5.06 -8.86
N ILE A 134 0.07 6.15 -8.09
CA ILE A 134 0.26 7.49 -8.64
C ILE A 134 1.73 7.86 -8.52
N PHE A 135 2.38 8.03 -9.67
CA PHE A 135 3.73 8.56 -9.72
C PHE A 135 3.71 10.07 -9.50
N TYR A 136 4.53 10.59 -8.59
CA TYR A 136 4.52 11.99 -8.16
C TYR A 136 4.78 12.95 -9.33
N GLU A 137 5.57 12.53 -10.32
CA GLU A 137 5.76 13.30 -11.55
C GLU A 137 4.44 13.58 -12.27
N ASP A 138 3.56 12.59 -12.40
CA ASP A 138 2.25 12.79 -13.04
C ASP A 138 1.39 13.79 -12.27
N LEU A 139 1.40 13.69 -10.93
CA LEU A 139 0.67 14.59 -10.05
C LEU A 139 1.22 16.03 -10.14
N ALA A 140 2.55 16.18 -10.16
CA ALA A 140 3.24 17.46 -10.27
C ALA A 140 2.99 18.14 -11.62
N TYR A 141 3.05 17.39 -12.72
CA TYR A 141 2.77 17.92 -14.06
C TYR A 141 1.32 18.36 -14.19
N LEU A 142 0.37 17.55 -13.70
CA LEU A 142 -1.04 17.94 -13.67
C LEU A 142 -1.23 19.21 -12.83
N ALA A 143 -0.63 19.29 -11.65
CA ALA A 143 -0.69 20.46 -10.78
C ALA A 143 -0.18 21.74 -11.47
N ALA A 144 0.89 21.65 -12.25
CA ALA A 144 1.46 22.77 -12.99
C ALA A 144 0.49 23.34 -14.06
N THR A 145 -0.39 22.51 -14.62
CA THR A 145 -1.40 22.98 -15.60
C THR A 145 -2.41 23.96 -14.98
N TYR A 146 -2.71 23.86 -13.69
CA TYR A 146 -3.69 24.74 -13.03
C TYR A 146 -3.15 26.12 -12.71
N SER A 147 -1.83 26.29 -12.70
CA SER A 147 -1.18 27.58 -12.47
C SER A 147 -0.94 28.36 -13.77
N GLY A 148 -1.52 27.92 -14.90
CA GLY A 148 -1.34 28.54 -16.22
C GLY A 148 -0.11 28.06 -16.98
N GLY A 149 0.52 26.94 -16.56
CA GLY A 149 1.63 26.34 -17.29
C GLY A 149 1.19 25.88 -18.68
N VAL A 150 1.90 26.34 -19.73
CA VAL A 150 1.64 25.98 -21.13
C VAL A 150 2.17 24.57 -21.41
N LYS A 151 1.44 23.75 -22.18
CA LYS A 151 1.94 22.48 -22.74
C LYS A 151 3.28 22.74 -23.45
N GLY A 152 4.36 22.10 -23.00
CA GLY A 152 5.68 22.12 -23.65
C GLY A 152 6.78 22.95 -22.97
N ASP A 153 6.47 23.79 -21.98
CA ASP A 153 7.46 24.64 -21.27
C ASP A 153 7.75 24.17 -19.82
N GLN A 154 7.22 23.02 -19.42
CA GLN A 154 7.15 22.57 -18.01
C GLN A 154 8.44 21.95 -17.44
N ARG A 155 9.63 22.33 -17.94
CA ARG A 155 10.89 21.79 -17.40
C ARG A 155 11.37 22.49 -16.12
N THR A 156 10.72 23.55 -15.64
CA THR A 156 11.39 24.47 -14.69
C THR A 156 10.57 25.05 -13.54
N THR A 157 9.26 24.78 -13.40
CA THR A 157 8.49 25.35 -12.29
C THR A 157 7.94 24.27 -11.37
N GLU A 158 8.49 24.20 -10.15
CA GLU A 158 7.94 23.44 -9.02
C GLU A 158 6.42 23.69 -8.88
N PRO A 159 5.58 22.65 -8.79
CA PRO A 159 4.15 22.83 -8.67
C PRO A 159 3.81 23.54 -7.36
N SER A 160 2.86 24.48 -7.42
CA SER A 160 2.37 25.13 -6.20
C SER A 160 1.62 24.12 -5.32
N GLN A 161 1.67 24.31 -4.00
CA GLN A 161 0.93 23.47 -3.04
C GLN A 161 -0.58 23.48 -3.32
N ALA A 162 -1.14 24.62 -3.73
CA ALA A 162 -2.54 24.72 -4.15
C ALA A 162 -2.83 23.89 -5.42
N GLY A 163 -1.90 23.88 -6.37
CA GLY A 163 -1.97 23.05 -7.58
C GLY A 163 -1.94 21.56 -7.25
N LEU A 164 -1.03 21.13 -6.37
CA LEU A 164 -0.91 19.73 -5.93
C LEU A 164 -2.18 19.24 -5.22
N ARG A 165 -2.74 20.04 -4.30
CA ARG A 165 -4.00 19.69 -3.63
C ARG A 165 -5.16 19.53 -4.61
N LYS A 166 -5.25 20.44 -5.59
CA LYS A 166 -6.27 20.37 -6.64
C LYS A 166 -6.09 19.12 -7.51
N ALA A 167 -4.86 18.86 -7.95
CA ALA A 167 -4.52 17.66 -8.73
C ALA A 167 -4.87 16.38 -7.96
N ALA A 168 -4.51 16.30 -6.68
CA ALA A 168 -4.79 15.13 -5.85
C ALA A 168 -6.29 14.88 -5.69
N THR A 169 -7.08 15.93 -5.50
CA THR A 169 -8.54 15.85 -5.40
C THR A 169 -9.14 15.33 -6.71
N GLU A 170 -8.75 15.92 -7.84
CA GLU A 170 -9.27 15.59 -9.15
C GLU A 170 -8.87 14.15 -9.58
N VAL A 171 -7.63 13.74 -9.30
CA VAL A 171 -7.16 12.36 -9.54
C VAL A 171 -7.94 11.35 -8.70
N SER A 172 -8.27 11.67 -7.44
CA SER A 172 -9.13 10.81 -6.60
C SER A 172 -10.52 10.64 -7.21
N GLU A 173 -11.12 11.71 -7.72
CA GLU A 173 -12.44 11.68 -8.37
C GLU A 173 -12.40 10.85 -9.67
N TRP A 174 -11.37 11.04 -10.50
CA TRP A 174 -11.16 10.25 -11.71
C TRP A 174 -11.00 8.76 -11.39
N ALA A 175 -10.10 8.40 -10.46
CA ALA A 175 -9.88 7.01 -10.07
C ALA A 175 -11.18 6.35 -9.58
N LYS A 176 -11.96 7.04 -8.74
CA LYS A 176 -13.29 6.57 -8.30
C LYS A 176 -14.25 6.35 -9.48
N SER A 177 -14.33 7.30 -10.42
CA SER A 177 -15.19 7.18 -11.60
C SER A 177 -14.80 6.02 -12.52
N LEU A 178 -13.52 5.64 -12.51
CA LEU A 178 -12.92 4.57 -13.31
C LEU A 178 -12.82 3.25 -12.53
N ASN A 179 -13.38 3.16 -11.32
CA ASN A 179 -13.29 1.99 -10.43
C ASN A 179 -11.85 1.52 -10.14
N LEU A 180 -10.91 2.48 -10.06
CA LEU A 180 -9.52 2.24 -9.67
C LEU A 180 -9.31 2.63 -8.20
N THR A 181 -8.62 1.77 -7.46
CA THR A 181 -8.09 2.10 -6.14
C THR A 181 -6.70 2.71 -6.29
N ILE A 182 -6.46 3.89 -5.71
CA ILE A 182 -5.09 4.43 -5.65
C ILE A 182 -4.37 3.71 -4.51
N ILE A 183 -3.40 2.86 -4.84
CA ILE A 183 -2.78 1.95 -3.87
C ILE A 183 -1.55 2.58 -3.19
N SER A 184 -0.91 3.55 -3.83
CA SER A 184 0.24 4.28 -3.29
C SER A 184 0.42 5.63 -4.00
N LEU A 185 1.07 6.57 -3.31
CA LEU A 185 1.72 7.74 -3.92
C LEU A 185 3.24 7.51 -3.87
N GLN A 186 3.93 7.67 -5.01
CA GLN A 186 5.33 7.27 -5.10
C GLN A 186 6.12 8.04 -6.17
N PRO A 187 7.45 8.04 -6.14
CA PRO A 187 8.30 7.70 -5.01
C PRO A 187 8.56 8.92 -4.12
N PHE A 188 8.56 8.74 -2.80
CA PHE A 188 9.11 9.74 -1.88
C PHE A 188 10.59 9.48 -1.68
N MET A 189 11.44 10.35 -2.24
CA MET A 189 12.87 10.06 -2.44
C MET A 189 13.76 10.68 -1.35
N TYR A 190 14.88 10.01 -1.10
CA TYR A 190 16.02 10.52 -0.32
C TYR A 190 15.69 10.81 1.14
N ALA A 191 15.01 9.89 1.81
CA ALA A 191 14.52 10.11 3.18
C ALA A 191 15.48 9.61 4.27
N GLU A 192 16.37 8.67 3.94
CA GLU A 192 17.21 7.99 4.93
C GLU A 192 18.71 8.24 4.74
N GLY A 193 19.44 8.30 5.85
CA GLY A 193 20.89 8.32 5.86
C GLY A 193 21.50 9.65 5.42
N ILE A 194 20.75 10.74 5.39
CA ILE A 194 21.29 12.06 5.03
C ILE A 194 22.27 12.52 6.12
N ARG A 195 23.51 12.82 5.72
CA ARG A 195 24.58 13.27 6.63
C ARG A 195 24.29 14.65 7.20
N ASP A 196 23.80 15.56 6.37
CA ASP A 196 23.37 16.89 6.81
C ASP A 196 22.02 16.80 7.53
N ARG A 197 22.03 16.98 8.85
CA ARG A 197 20.83 16.85 9.69
C ARG A 197 19.81 17.96 9.47
N THR A 198 20.20 19.11 8.91
CA THR A 198 19.25 20.14 8.48
C THR A 198 18.49 19.67 7.26
N GLN A 199 19.17 19.12 6.26
CA GLN A 199 18.52 18.55 5.07
C GLN A 199 17.63 17.36 5.41
N HIS A 200 18.03 16.51 6.36
CA HIS A 200 17.17 15.46 6.90
C HIS A 200 15.87 16.03 7.50
N ALA A 201 15.96 17.07 8.33
CA ALA A 201 14.78 17.71 8.92
C ALA A 201 13.86 18.32 7.85
N GLU A 202 14.43 18.98 6.84
CA GLU A 202 13.67 19.52 5.70
C GLU A 202 12.94 18.42 4.94
N LYS A 203 13.58 17.25 4.75
CA LYS A 203 12.96 16.10 4.11
C LYS A 203 11.79 15.54 4.92
N LEU A 204 11.91 15.47 6.24
CA LEU A 204 10.78 15.08 7.10
C LEU A 204 9.64 16.10 7.07
N ASP A 205 9.94 17.39 6.94
CA ASP A 205 8.92 18.42 6.75
C ASP A 205 8.23 18.30 5.38
N GLU A 206 8.97 17.94 4.33
CA GLU A 206 8.40 17.61 3.01
C GLU A 206 7.47 16.39 3.09
N LEU A 207 7.88 15.34 3.81
CA LEU A 207 7.08 14.12 4.01
C LEU A 207 5.71 14.44 4.66
N LYS A 208 5.64 15.43 5.56
CA LYS A 208 4.37 15.85 6.18
C LYS A 208 3.37 16.40 5.15
N SER A 209 3.87 17.04 4.09
CA SER A 209 3.04 17.54 3.00
C SER A 209 2.46 16.39 2.17
N TRP A 210 3.20 15.28 2.03
CA TRP A 210 2.71 14.07 1.37
C TRP A 210 1.57 13.39 2.12
N PHE A 211 1.49 13.50 3.45
CA PHE A 211 0.36 12.96 4.21
C PHE A 211 -0.96 13.60 3.82
N GLU A 212 -0.96 14.93 3.60
CA GLU A 212 -2.14 15.65 3.10
C GLU A 212 -2.52 15.17 1.70
N LEU A 213 -1.53 15.02 0.80
CA LEU A 213 -1.77 14.53 -0.56
C LEU A 213 -2.34 13.11 -0.58
N CYS A 214 -1.83 12.22 0.28
CA CYS A 214 -2.36 10.87 0.42
C CYS A 214 -3.83 10.89 0.88
N GLY A 215 -4.17 11.73 1.86
CA GLY A 215 -5.54 11.94 2.31
C GLY A 215 -6.48 12.43 1.20
N LEU A 216 -6.01 13.33 0.33
CA LEU A 216 -6.78 13.84 -0.82
C LEU A 216 -6.92 12.80 -1.94
N LEU A 217 -5.86 12.04 -2.23
CA LEU A 217 -5.90 10.93 -3.19
C LEU A 217 -6.81 9.79 -2.69
N GLY A 218 -6.95 9.64 -1.37
CA GLY A 218 -7.66 8.54 -0.74
C GLY A 218 -6.81 7.28 -0.63
N THR A 219 -5.50 7.43 -0.50
CA THR A 219 -4.55 6.34 -0.23
C THR A 219 -3.93 6.51 1.14
N ASP A 220 -3.49 5.41 1.74
CA ASP A 220 -2.81 5.39 3.03
C ASP A 220 -1.32 5.04 2.88
N THR A 221 -0.79 4.89 1.67
CA THR A 221 0.55 4.33 1.46
C THR A 221 1.45 5.24 0.65
N ILE A 222 2.66 5.49 1.16
CA ILE A 222 3.76 6.13 0.46
C ILE A 222 4.82 5.07 0.18
N LEU A 223 5.26 4.94 -1.06
CA LEU A 223 6.47 4.16 -1.37
C LEU A 223 7.69 5.06 -1.23
N LEU A 224 8.66 4.58 -0.46
CA LEU A 224 9.93 5.23 -0.17
C LEU A 224 11.01 4.27 -0.66
N PRO A 225 11.70 4.55 -1.77
CA PRO A 225 12.81 3.73 -2.21
C PRO A 225 14.10 4.15 -1.50
N THR A 226 15.05 3.22 -1.38
CA THR A 226 16.37 3.51 -0.82
C THR A 226 17.05 4.64 -1.59
N THR A 227 17.73 5.53 -0.87
CA THR A 227 18.51 6.62 -1.44
C THR A 227 19.63 6.12 -2.35
N PHE A 228 19.91 6.89 -3.38
CA PHE A 228 21.09 6.77 -4.24
C PHE A 228 21.83 8.11 -4.36
N LEU A 229 21.70 8.98 -3.34
CA LEU A 229 22.52 10.18 -3.26
C LEU A 229 24.02 9.81 -3.22
N PRO A 230 24.91 10.72 -3.65
CA PRO A 230 26.35 10.53 -3.55
C PRO A 230 26.79 10.13 -2.13
N ALA A 231 27.74 9.22 -2.01
CA ALA A 231 28.17 8.65 -0.73
C ALA A 231 28.73 9.70 0.25
N ASP A 232 29.28 10.81 -0.25
CA ASP A 232 29.76 11.94 0.56
C ASP A 232 28.62 12.73 1.23
N GLN A 233 27.39 12.62 0.71
CA GLN A 233 26.19 13.24 1.27
C GLN A 233 25.46 12.33 2.26
N LEU A 234 25.85 11.06 2.34
CA LEU A 234 25.18 10.06 3.15
C LEU A 234 26.05 9.60 4.33
N ASP A 235 25.40 9.23 5.42
CA ASP A 235 26.00 8.45 6.49
C ASP A 235 25.78 6.96 6.24
N SER A 236 26.86 6.18 6.28
CA SER A 236 26.83 4.73 6.09
C SER A 236 26.56 3.96 7.38
N ASP A 237 26.48 4.64 8.53
CA ASP A 237 26.11 4.01 9.79
C ASP A 237 24.64 3.59 9.74
N MET A 238 24.41 2.27 9.80
CA MET A 238 23.07 1.68 9.80
C MET A 238 22.22 2.18 10.98
N ALA A 239 22.83 2.56 12.12
CA ALA A 239 22.08 3.12 13.24
C ALA A 239 21.45 4.47 12.88
N VAL A 240 22.13 5.30 12.08
CA VAL A 240 21.60 6.58 11.58
C VAL A 240 20.47 6.31 10.61
N ILE A 241 20.68 5.43 9.63
CA ILE A 241 19.65 5.08 8.63
C ILE A 241 18.40 4.52 9.28
N THR A 242 18.55 3.58 10.23
CA THR A 242 17.44 3.02 10.99
C THR A 242 16.74 4.07 11.86
N SER A 243 17.48 5.02 12.43
CA SER A 243 16.90 6.14 13.19
C SER A 243 16.06 7.05 12.31
N ASP A 244 16.57 7.42 11.12
CA ASP A 244 15.87 8.29 10.17
C ASP A 244 14.54 7.65 9.71
N LEU A 245 14.57 6.37 9.34
CA LEU A 245 13.37 5.63 8.96
C LEU A 245 12.38 5.47 10.12
N ARG A 246 12.87 5.29 11.36
CA ARG A 246 12.01 5.26 12.55
C ARG A 246 11.31 6.59 12.76
N GLU A 247 12.00 7.71 12.55
CA GLU A 247 11.42 9.06 12.66
C GLU A 247 10.36 9.29 11.59
N ALA A 248 10.66 8.95 10.32
CA ALA A 248 9.71 9.02 9.21
C ALA A 248 8.46 8.18 9.47
N ALA A 249 8.62 6.91 9.86
CA ALA A 249 7.51 6.00 10.15
C ALA A 249 6.69 6.44 11.36
N THR A 250 7.34 6.95 12.41
CA THR A 250 6.65 7.50 13.59
C THR A 250 5.80 8.71 13.20
N SER A 251 6.35 9.63 12.38
CA SER A 251 5.60 10.79 11.88
C SER A 251 4.41 10.36 11.01
N ALA A 252 4.60 9.39 10.10
CA ALA A 252 3.55 8.87 9.24
C ALA A 252 2.42 8.19 10.03
N SER A 253 2.75 7.50 11.12
CA SER A 253 1.77 6.78 11.95
C SER A 253 0.72 7.72 12.56
N GLN A 254 1.10 8.96 12.88
CA GLN A 254 0.21 9.98 13.44
C GLN A 254 -0.90 10.40 12.45
N HIS A 255 -0.72 10.10 11.17
CA HIS A 255 -1.65 10.40 10.09
C HIS A 255 -2.28 9.14 9.47
N ASN A 256 -2.11 7.96 10.10
CA ASN A 256 -2.50 6.66 9.55
C ASN A 256 -1.85 6.34 8.19
N ILE A 257 -0.66 6.88 7.93
CA ILE A 257 0.10 6.62 6.71
C ILE A 257 1.08 5.47 6.93
N LYS A 258 1.08 4.57 5.95
CA LYS A 258 2.03 3.48 5.77
C LYS A 258 3.20 3.92 4.90
N ILE A 259 4.39 3.49 5.28
CA ILE A 259 5.60 3.61 4.47
C ILE A 259 5.95 2.21 3.95
N ALA A 260 5.93 2.04 2.63
CA ALA A 260 6.45 0.86 1.96
C ALA A 260 7.90 1.14 1.55
N PHE A 261 8.86 0.61 2.31
CA PHE A 261 10.29 0.79 2.05
C PHE A 261 10.76 -0.18 0.96
N GLU A 262 11.41 0.32 -0.07
CA GLU A 262 11.80 -0.45 -1.26
C GLU A 262 13.32 -0.40 -1.47
N ASN A 263 13.98 -1.55 -1.71
CA ASN A 263 15.39 -1.52 -2.12
C ASN A 263 15.49 -1.19 -3.61
N LEU A 264 16.37 -0.25 -3.97
CA LEU A 264 16.80 -0.09 -5.36
C LEU A 264 18.06 -0.92 -5.58
N ALA A 265 18.16 -1.63 -6.71
CA ALA A 265 19.36 -2.42 -7.05
C ALA A 265 20.65 -1.58 -7.21
N TRP A 266 20.52 -0.25 -7.14
CA TRP A 266 21.59 0.74 -7.20
C TRP A 266 21.57 1.73 -6.03
N GLY A 267 20.85 1.44 -4.95
CA GLY A 267 20.89 2.26 -3.74
C GLY A 267 22.32 2.34 -3.17
N THR A 268 22.69 3.49 -2.59
CA THR A 268 24.08 3.77 -2.23
C THR A 268 24.56 2.93 -1.04
N ASN A 269 23.77 2.90 0.05
CA ASN A 269 24.08 2.12 1.26
C ASN A 269 23.28 0.82 1.34
N ILE A 270 22.08 0.79 0.73
CA ILE A 270 21.14 -0.32 0.81
C ILE A 270 20.66 -0.64 -0.60
N ASN A 271 20.94 -1.85 -1.07
CA ASN A 271 20.56 -2.30 -2.41
C ASN A 271 19.99 -3.73 -2.45
N HIS A 272 19.77 -4.33 -1.27
CA HIS A 272 19.23 -5.67 -1.08
C HIS A 272 17.99 -5.64 -0.19
N TRP A 273 16.99 -6.47 -0.52
CA TRP A 273 15.77 -6.57 0.26
C TRP A 273 16.07 -7.05 1.69
N GLU A 274 17.11 -7.87 1.89
CA GLU A 274 17.49 -8.39 3.21
C GLU A 274 17.78 -7.26 4.21
N VAL A 275 18.49 -6.22 3.75
CA VAL A 275 18.86 -5.09 4.60
C VAL A 275 17.64 -4.22 4.89
N VAL A 276 16.83 -3.92 3.86
CA VAL A 276 15.53 -3.24 4.01
C VAL A 276 14.66 -3.94 5.05
N TYR A 277 14.48 -5.26 4.93
CA TYR A 277 13.65 -6.00 5.86
C TYR A 277 14.26 -6.10 7.26
N SER A 278 15.60 -6.17 7.39
CA SER A 278 16.25 -6.14 8.70
C SER A 278 15.95 -4.85 9.48
N ILE A 279 15.92 -3.69 8.79
CA ILE A 279 15.58 -2.39 9.37
C ILE A 279 14.10 -2.35 9.75
N VAL A 280 13.21 -2.77 8.86
CA VAL A 280 11.76 -2.82 9.12
C VAL A 280 11.46 -3.70 10.33
N LYS A 281 12.16 -4.84 10.44
CA LYS A 281 12.06 -5.76 11.58
C LYS A 281 12.62 -5.16 12.87
N GLU A 282 13.71 -4.39 12.82
CA GLU A 282 14.28 -3.72 14.00
C GLU A 282 13.37 -2.59 14.51
N ILE A 283 12.78 -1.81 13.61
CA ILE A 283 11.90 -0.69 13.96
C ILE A 283 10.55 -1.21 14.49
N ASP A 284 10.03 -2.28 13.89
CA ASP A 284 8.80 -2.97 14.25
C ASP A 284 7.55 -2.08 14.45
N LEU A 285 7.40 -1.05 13.64
CA LEU A 285 6.17 -0.26 13.58
C LEU A 285 5.15 -0.92 12.63
N PRO A 286 3.84 -0.92 12.95
CA PRO A 286 2.82 -1.57 12.13
C PRO A 286 2.58 -0.86 10.79
N ASN A 287 2.90 0.43 10.69
CA ASN A 287 2.77 1.23 9.47
C ASN A 287 4.09 1.32 8.67
N LEU A 288 5.13 0.58 9.07
CA LEU A 288 6.35 0.45 8.30
C LEU A 288 6.45 -0.98 7.76
N GLY A 289 6.50 -1.10 6.44
CA GLY A 289 6.56 -2.36 5.72
C GLY A 289 7.49 -2.23 4.52
N ILE A 290 7.42 -3.21 3.63
CA ILE A 290 8.25 -3.30 2.43
C ILE A 290 7.40 -3.36 1.17
N CYS A 291 7.93 -2.77 0.10
CA CYS A 291 7.57 -3.11 -1.27
C CYS A 291 8.64 -4.08 -1.80
N LEU A 292 8.22 -5.22 -2.36
CA LEU A 292 9.14 -6.12 -3.05
C LEU A 292 9.01 -5.90 -4.56
N ASP A 293 10.05 -5.36 -5.19
CA ASP A 293 10.17 -5.25 -6.65
C ASP A 293 11.06 -6.38 -7.19
N THR A 294 10.51 -7.22 -8.07
CA THR A 294 11.26 -8.32 -8.69
C THR A 294 12.42 -7.88 -9.56
N PHE A 295 12.32 -6.71 -10.22
CA PHE A 295 13.45 -6.11 -10.92
C PHE A 295 14.55 -5.74 -9.95
N ASN A 296 14.23 -5.08 -8.83
CA ASN A 296 15.25 -4.64 -7.89
C ASN A 296 15.90 -5.82 -7.14
N ILE A 297 15.11 -6.84 -6.77
CA ILE A 297 15.63 -8.08 -6.18
C ILE A 297 16.61 -8.74 -7.15
N CYS A 298 16.19 -9.05 -8.37
CA CYS A 298 17.05 -9.76 -9.33
C CYS A 298 18.18 -8.86 -9.84
N GLY A 299 17.93 -7.57 -10.01
CA GLY A 299 18.92 -6.58 -10.42
C GLY A 299 20.09 -6.50 -9.43
N GLY A 300 19.83 -6.64 -8.14
CA GLY A 300 20.87 -6.58 -7.10
C GLY A 300 21.78 -7.81 -7.02
N ILE A 301 21.28 -9.00 -7.35
CA ILE A 301 21.99 -10.27 -7.06
C ILE A 301 22.07 -11.28 -8.21
N TRP A 302 21.26 -11.12 -9.27
CA TRP A 302 21.23 -12.02 -10.42
C TRP A 302 21.83 -11.38 -11.67
N ALA A 303 21.36 -10.18 -11.99
CA ALA A 303 21.75 -9.47 -13.21
C ALA A 303 22.96 -8.55 -12.98
N ASP A 304 23.81 -8.50 -13.98
CA ASP A 304 24.83 -7.47 -14.11
C ASP A 304 24.80 -6.92 -15.54
N PRO A 305 24.18 -5.75 -15.78
CA PRO A 305 24.11 -5.19 -17.13
C PRO A 305 25.49 -4.74 -17.66
N ALA A 306 26.53 -4.68 -16.82
CA ALA A 306 27.89 -4.35 -17.23
C ALA A 306 28.76 -5.59 -17.53
N SER A 307 28.25 -6.80 -17.28
CA SER A 307 28.97 -8.04 -17.63
C SER A 307 28.63 -8.50 -19.05
N SER A 308 29.52 -9.33 -19.63
CA SER A 308 29.37 -9.82 -21.00
C SER A 308 28.20 -10.78 -21.21
N ASP A 309 27.79 -11.50 -20.16
CA ASP A 309 26.68 -12.46 -20.20
C ASP A 309 25.43 -11.96 -19.45
N GLY A 310 25.46 -10.70 -18.98
CA GLY A 310 24.35 -10.03 -18.31
C GLY A 310 24.08 -10.51 -16.88
N LYS A 311 24.98 -11.31 -16.29
CA LYS A 311 24.79 -11.95 -14.99
C LYS A 311 25.94 -11.69 -14.02
N VAL A 312 25.58 -11.76 -12.74
CA VAL A 312 26.55 -11.88 -11.63
C VAL A 312 27.14 -13.29 -11.64
N GLU A 313 28.42 -13.42 -11.26
CA GLU A 313 29.03 -14.73 -11.07
C GLU A 313 28.28 -15.55 -10.01
N ASN A 314 28.00 -16.82 -10.29
CA ASN A 314 27.19 -17.70 -9.41
C ASN A 314 25.79 -17.18 -9.10
N ALA A 315 25.20 -16.34 -9.97
CA ALA A 315 23.85 -15.77 -9.81
C ALA A 315 22.79 -16.83 -9.41
N GLY A 316 22.89 -18.03 -10.00
CA GLY A 316 22.18 -19.27 -9.62
C GLY A 316 22.01 -19.45 -8.12
N GLU A 317 23.16 -19.64 -7.48
CA GLU A 317 23.28 -20.01 -6.07
C GLU A 317 22.96 -18.82 -5.15
N ILE A 318 23.37 -17.62 -5.55
CA ILE A 318 23.13 -16.39 -4.79
C ILE A 318 21.63 -16.12 -4.67
N LEU A 319 20.89 -16.22 -5.79
CA LEU A 319 19.44 -16.02 -5.78
C LEU A 319 18.74 -17.08 -4.94
N GLU A 320 19.06 -18.37 -5.11
CA GLU A 320 18.47 -19.45 -4.31
C GLU A 320 18.73 -19.25 -2.81
N ALA A 321 19.93 -18.81 -2.43
CA ALA A 321 20.24 -18.48 -1.05
C ALA A 321 19.44 -17.27 -0.53
N SER A 322 19.23 -16.26 -1.37
CA SER A 322 18.41 -15.09 -1.03
C SER A 322 16.93 -15.45 -0.86
N LEU A 323 16.34 -16.20 -1.81
CA LEU A 323 14.94 -16.65 -1.72
C LEU A 323 14.69 -17.56 -0.51
N ARG A 324 15.67 -18.38 -0.13
CA ARG A 324 15.61 -19.15 1.12
C ARG A 324 15.51 -18.24 2.34
N ARG A 325 16.37 -17.20 2.43
CA ARG A 325 16.29 -16.21 3.51
C ARG A 325 14.96 -15.46 3.50
N MET A 326 14.43 -15.16 2.32
CA MET A 326 13.13 -14.48 2.16
C MET A 326 12.03 -15.29 2.86
N LYS A 327 11.94 -16.58 2.53
CA LYS A 327 11.01 -17.52 3.16
C LYS A 327 11.22 -17.67 4.68
N GLU A 328 12.46 -17.69 5.13
CA GLU A 328 12.79 -17.94 6.55
C GLU A 328 12.61 -16.71 7.44
N THR A 329 12.68 -15.50 6.88
CA THR A 329 12.79 -14.27 7.68
C THR A 329 11.61 -13.33 7.55
N ILE A 330 10.97 -13.24 6.37
CA ILE A 330 9.90 -12.27 6.13
C ILE A 330 8.59 -12.69 6.83
N ASP A 331 8.07 -11.81 7.66
CA ASP A 331 6.66 -11.80 8.04
C ASP A 331 5.87 -11.19 6.87
N VAL A 332 5.05 -12.00 6.21
CA VAL A 332 4.22 -11.60 5.06
C VAL A 332 3.35 -10.37 5.37
N LYS A 333 2.98 -10.12 6.63
CA LYS A 333 2.21 -8.93 7.03
C LYS A 333 2.96 -7.61 6.89
N LYS A 334 4.30 -7.68 6.81
CA LYS A 334 5.15 -6.51 6.56
C LYS A 334 5.31 -6.23 5.06
N ILE A 335 4.84 -7.11 4.16
CA ILE A 335 4.77 -6.81 2.73
C ILE A 335 3.50 -6.01 2.47
N PHE A 336 3.63 -4.77 2.02
CA PHE A 336 2.47 -3.91 1.75
C PHE A 336 1.94 -4.08 0.33
N PHE A 337 2.83 -4.28 -0.64
CA PHE A 337 2.48 -4.68 -2.01
C PHE A 337 3.73 -5.19 -2.74
N ILE A 338 3.50 -5.77 -3.93
CA ILE A 338 4.55 -6.31 -4.81
C ILE A 338 4.59 -5.47 -6.08
N GLN A 339 5.78 -5.20 -6.60
CA GLN A 339 5.99 -4.75 -7.97
C GLN A 339 6.57 -5.93 -8.78
N PHE A 340 5.84 -6.38 -9.79
CA PHE A 340 6.14 -7.61 -10.52
C PHE A 340 6.49 -7.32 -11.98
N ILE A 341 7.79 -7.16 -12.25
CA ILE A 341 8.35 -6.75 -13.53
C ILE A 341 9.64 -7.50 -13.83
N ASP A 342 9.95 -7.64 -15.12
CA ASP A 342 11.15 -8.28 -15.64
C ASP A 342 12.03 -7.24 -16.35
N ALA A 343 13.14 -7.67 -16.96
CA ALA A 343 13.94 -6.81 -17.80
C ALA A 343 14.62 -7.57 -18.94
N GLN A 344 14.80 -6.86 -20.04
CA GLN A 344 15.42 -7.35 -21.26
C GLN A 344 16.94 -7.49 -21.07
N PRO A 345 17.56 -8.53 -21.66
CA PRO A 345 19.02 -8.57 -21.77
C PRO A 345 19.51 -7.43 -22.67
N LEU A 346 20.77 -7.05 -22.50
CA LEU A 346 21.41 -6.06 -23.36
C LEU A 346 22.24 -6.75 -24.43
N ASP A 347 22.23 -6.21 -25.65
CA ASP A 347 23.06 -6.71 -26.77
C ASP A 347 24.57 -6.52 -26.52
N ALA A 348 24.93 -5.56 -25.65
CA ALA A 348 26.29 -5.28 -25.26
C ALA A 348 26.36 -4.82 -23.79
N PRO A 349 27.49 -5.04 -23.10
CA PRO A 349 27.68 -4.54 -21.75
C PRO A 349 27.45 -3.03 -21.62
N LEU A 350 26.73 -2.63 -20.58
CA LEU A 350 26.45 -1.24 -20.24
C LEU A 350 27.65 -0.61 -19.52
N VAL A 351 28.70 -0.39 -20.31
CA VAL A 351 29.96 0.27 -19.91
C VAL A 351 30.22 1.48 -20.80
N LYS A 352 31.31 2.21 -20.56
CA LYS A 352 31.71 3.38 -21.36
C LYS A 352 31.72 3.05 -22.86
N GLY A 353 30.91 3.78 -23.63
CA GLY A 353 30.69 3.56 -25.07
C GLY A 353 29.31 3.00 -25.40
N HIS A 354 28.60 2.40 -24.44
CA HIS A 354 27.22 1.98 -24.60
C HIS A 354 26.29 3.22 -24.72
N PRO A 355 25.24 3.22 -25.58
CA PRO A 355 24.34 4.38 -25.76
C PRO A 355 23.63 4.86 -24.50
N TRP A 356 23.43 3.95 -23.54
CA TRP A 356 22.79 4.23 -22.24
C TRP A 356 23.77 4.43 -21.08
N HIS A 357 25.08 4.38 -21.35
CA HIS A 357 26.10 4.66 -20.33
C HIS A 357 26.08 6.14 -19.94
N LYS A 358 26.20 6.42 -18.65
CA LYS A 358 26.35 7.76 -18.10
C LYS A 358 27.40 7.70 -17.00
N ASP A 359 28.42 8.55 -17.06
CA ASP A 359 29.63 8.45 -16.22
C ASP A 359 29.34 8.51 -14.71
N HIS A 360 28.30 9.23 -14.29
CA HIS A 360 27.91 9.37 -12.89
C HIS A 360 26.62 8.64 -12.55
N GLN A 361 26.25 7.62 -13.33
CA GLN A 361 25.04 6.82 -13.11
C GLN A 361 25.39 5.33 -13.05
N PRO A 362 24.94 4.59 -12.02
CA PRO A 362 25.11 3.15 -11.98
C PRO A 362 24.50 2.46 -13.20
N ALA A 363 25.18 1.44 -13.74
CA ALA A 363 24.70 0.71 -14.92
C ALA A 363 23.30 0.10 -14.71
N ARG A 364 23.03 -0.42 -13.50
CA ARG A 364 21.70 -0.92 -13.10
C ARG A 364 20.60 0.13 -13.17
N MET A 365 20.89 1.39 -12.84
CA MET A 365 19.94 2.48 -12.96
C MET A 365 19.68 2.83 -14.43
N SER A 366 20.73 2.87 -15.27
CA SER A 366 20.56 3.05 -16.73
C SER A 366 19.74 1.91 -17.33
N TRP A 367 20.02 0.67 -16.95
CA TRP A 367 19.30 -0.49 -17.42
C TRP A 367 17.83 -0.46 -16.99
N SER A 368 17.55 -0.21 -15.70
CA SER A 368 16.21 -0.05 -15.15
C SER A 368 15.37 0.96 -15.94
N ARG A 369 15.93 2.13 -16.25
CA ARG A 369 15.23 3.22 -16.95
C ARG A 369 14.92 2.94 -18.43
N ASN A 370 15.58 1.96 -19.05
CA ASN A 370 15.52 1.76 -20.51
C ASN A 370 14.95 0.41 -20.92
N ALA A 371 15.11 -0.62 -20.08
CA ALA A 371 14.98 -2.01 -20.48
C ALA A 371 14.19 -2.89 -19.50
N ARG A 372 13.45 -2.32 -18.53
CA ARG A 372 12.40 -3.11 -17.86
C ARG A 372 11.34 -3.53 -18.88
N CYS A 373 10.85 -4.75 -18.78
CA CYS A 373 9.75 -5.29 -19.59
C CYS A 373 8.71 -5.93 -18.69
N PHE A 374 7.48 -6.10 -19.16
CA PHE A 374 6.52 -6.84 -18.36
C PHE A 374 6.96 -8.31 -18.27
N ALA A 375 6.62 -8.98 -17.17
CA ALA A 375 6.94 -10.39 -17.04
C ALA A 375 6.28 -11.20 -18.16
N TYR A 376 6.90 -12.33 -18.52
CA TYR A 376 6.46 -13.20 -19.62
C TYR A 376 6.47 -12.56 -21.03
N GLU A 377 7.21 -11.47 -21.19
CA GLU A 377 7.69 -10.95 -22.48
C GLU A 377 9.13 -11.46 -22.74
N ASP A 378 9.98 -10.65 -23.39
CA ASP A 378 11.38 -10.98 -23.72
C ASP A 378 12.35 -10.74 -22.54
N GLY A 379 11.88 -10.96 -21.32
CA GLY A 379 12.65 -10.82 -20.08
C GLY A 379 13.57 -12.01 -19.82
N TYR A 380 14.64 -11.80 -19.06
CA TYR A 380 15.58 -12.87 -18.69
C TYR A 380 15.79 -13.03 -17.18
N LEU A 381 15.15 -12.19 -16.36
CA LEU A 381 15.25 -12.32 -14.92
C LEU A 381 14.47 -13.57 -14.48
N PRO A 382 14.92 -14.27 -13.43
CA PRO A 382 14.25 -15.46 -12.90
C PRO A 382 13.03 -15.08 -12.05
N VAL A 383 12.17 -14.19 -12.55
CA VAL A 383 11.01 -13.63 -11.82
C VAL A 383 10.00 -14.70 -11.40
N ALA A 384 9.88 -15.80 -12.14
CA ALA A 384 9.03 -16.93 -11.76
C ALA A 384 9.50 -17.61 -10.46
N LYS A 385 10.82 -17.66 -10.18
CA LYS A 385 11.33 -18.17 -8.91
C LYS A 385 10.98 -17.24 -7.75
N VAL A 386 11.08 -15.93 -7.99
CA VAL A 386 10.71 -14.90 -7.00
C VAL A 386 9.20 -14.94 -6.75
N ALA A 387 8.39 -15.04 -7.80
CA ALA A 387 6.93 -15.19 -7.73
C ALA A 387 6.55 -16.41 -6.88
N LYS A 388 7.17 -17.56 -7.14
CA LYS A 388 6.95 -18.78 -6.35
C LYS A 388 7.19 -18.55 -4.85
N THR A 389 8.31 -17.91 -4.50
CA THR A 389 8.61 -17.61 -3.09
C THR A 389 7.59 -16.66 -2.48
N ILE A 390 7.16 -15.62 -3.20
CA ILE A 390 6.20 -14.64 -2.70
C ILE A 390 4.79 -15.24 -2.56
N PHE A 391 4.31 -15.94 -3.59
CA PHE A 391 2.90 -16.34 -3.67
C PHE A 391 2.63 -17.75 -3.14
N GLU A 392 3.57 -18.70 -3.28
CA GLU A 392 3.40 -20.06 -2.74
C GLU A 392 4.02 -20.21 -1.35
N ASP A 393 5.29 -19.81 -1.18
CA ASP A 393 6.01 -20.05 0.08
C ASP A 393 5.57 -19.08 1.19
N LEU A 394 5.42 -17.79 0.86
CA LEU A 394 4.94 -16.78 1.81
C LEU A 394 3.42 -16.64 1.85
N SER A 395 2.70 -17.21 0.87
CA SER A 395 1.24 -17.03 0.71
C SER A 395 0.83 -15.55 0.71
N PHE A 396 1.58 -14.68 0.02
CA PHE A 396 1.24 -13.26 -0.03
C PHE A 396 -0.12 -13.03 -0.69
N GLU A 397 -0.92 -12.18 -0.06
CA GLU A 397 -2.21 -11.70 -0.54
C GLU A 397 -2.19 -10.17 -0.54
N GLY A 398 -2.55 -9.53 -1.65
CA GLY A 398 -2.59 -8.07 -1.72
C GLY A 398 -2.49 -7.51 -3.13
N TRP A 399 -1.94 -6.30 -3.24
CA TRP A 399 -1.75 -5.65 -4.52
C TRP A 399 -0.49 -6.16 -5.21
N VAL A 400 -0.62 -6.49 -6.50
CA VAL A 400 0.50 -6.83 -7.38
C VAL A 400 0.51 -5.81 -8.51
N SER A 401 1.48 -4.91 -8.46
CA SER A 401 1.61 -3.77 -9.36
C SER A 401 2.61 -4.04 -10.48
N MET A 402 2.31 -3.59 -11.69
CA MET A 402 3.21 -3.63 -12.83
C MET A 402 3.96 -2.29 -12.92
N GLU A 403 5.16 -2.20 -12.34
CA GLU A 403 5.96 -0.95 -12.34
C GLU A 403 7.13 -0.99 -13.35
N LEU A 404 6.84 -0.60 -14.57
CA LEU A 404 7.76 -0.61 -15.69
C LEU A 404 8.35 0.78 -15.99
N PHE A 405 9.67 0.81 -16.20
CA PHE A 405 10.40 1.92 -16.80
C PHE A 405 11.04 1.46 -18.12
N HIS A 406 10.65 2.11 -19.22
CA HIS A 406 11.09 1.68 -20.55
C HIS A 406 11.35 2.86 -21.46
N ARG A 407 12.34 2.71 -22.34
CA ARG A 407 12.79 3.76 -23.27
C ARG A 407 11.68 4.34 -24.15
N GLU A 408 10.68 3.54 -24.51
CA GLU A 408 9.55 3.98 -25.34
C GLU A 408 8.61 4.95 -24.61
N LEU A 409 8.56 4.95 -23.27
CA LEU A 409 7.56 5.71 -22.50
C LEU A 409 7.69 7.23 -22.64
N GLY A 410 8.85 7.72 -23.08
CA GLY A 410 9.09 9.14 -23.38
C GLY A 410 8.82 9.53 -24.83
N GLY A 411 8.25 8.63 -25.64
CA GLY A 411 7.86 8.92 -27.02
C GLY A 411 6.54 9.67 -27.11
N GLN A 412 6.28 10.29 -28.28
CA GLN A 412 5.05 11.05 -28.54
C GLN A 412 3.89 10.19 -29.09
N ASP A 413 4.07 8.86 -29.13
CA ASP A 413 3.05 7.95 -29.64
C ASP A 413 1.86 7.90 -28.67
N GLU A 414 0.74 8.49 -29.08
CA GLU A 414 -0.51 8.56 -28.29
C GLU A 414 -1.06 7.17 -27.92
N SER A 415 -0.62 6.09 -28.58
CA SER A 415 -1.03 4.73 -28.24
C SER A 415 -0.27 4.12 -27.07
N ILE A 416 0.79 4.77 -26.54
CA ILE A 416 1.62 4.26 -25.44
C ILE A 416 0.77 3.88 -24.20
N PRO A 417 -0.09 4.75 -23.65
CA PRO A 417 -0.88 4.40 -22.46
C PRO A 417 -1.70 3.12 -22.67
N ARG A 418 -2.43 3.01 -23.77
CA ARG A 418 -3.24 1.83 -24.12
C ARG A 418 -2.38 0.58 -24.28
N ARG A 419 -1.35 0.65 -25.13
CA ARG A 419 -0.47 -0.50 -25.42
C ARG A 419 0.21 -1.03 -24.16
N PHE A 420 0.70 -0.16 -23.28
CA PHE A 420 1.39 -0.58 -22.07
C PHE A 420 0.41 -1.07 -21.00
N ALA A 421 -0.81 -0.52 -20.93
CA ALA A 421 -1.87 -1.06 -20.08
C ALA A 421 -2.27 -2.48 -20.53
N GLU A 422 -2.50 -2.70 -21.83
CA GLU A 422 -2.79 -4.02 -22.40
C GLU A 422 -1.67 -5.02 -22.09
N ARG A 423 -0.41 -4.66 -22.38
CA ARG A 423 0.76 -5.53 -22.11
C ARG A 423 0.93 -5.86 -20.62
N GLY A 424 0.79 -4.86 -19.75
CA GLY A 424 0.87 -5.07 -18.30
C GLY A 424 -0.24 -6.00 -17.81
N PHE A 425 -1.45 -5.88 -18.35
CA PHE A 425 -2.56 -6.75 -17.97
C PHE A 425 -2.41 -8.17 -18.53
N GLU A 426 -1.82 -8.34 -19.71
CA GLU A 426 -1.41 -9.67 -20.21
C GLU A 426 -0.40 -10.34 -19.27
N SER A 427 0.58 -9.59 -18.75
CA SER A 427 1.54 -10.08 -17.76
C SER A 427 0.83 -10.54 -16.47
N TRP A 428 -0.10 -9.74 -15.95
CA TRP A 428 -0.94 -10.14 -14.81
C TRP A 428 -1.70 -11.45 -15.08
N LYS A 429 -2.38 -11.58 -16.23
CA LYS A 429 -3.15 -12.79 -16.55
C LYS A 429 -2.29 -14.04 -16.58
N LYS A 430 -1.07 -13.95 -17.11
CA LYS A 430 -0.13 -15.08 -17.13
C LYS A 430 0.37 -15.42 -15.72
N LEU A 431 0.67 -14.41 -14.90
CA LEU A 431 1.03 -14.61 -13.50
C LEU A 431 -0.09 -15.31 -12.72
N ASP A 432 -1.33 -14.81 -12.86
CA ASP A 432 -2.50 -15.39 -12.23
C ASP A 432 -2.77 -16.81 -12.73
N GLN A 433 -2.59 -17.07 -14.02
CA GLN A 433 -2.71 -18.41 -14.58
C GLN A 433 -1.67 -19.38 -13.99
N GLU A 434 -0.44 -18.94 -13.78
CA GLU A 434 0.65 -19.79 -13.27
C GLU A 434 0.46 -20.10 -11.78
N PHE A 435 0.11 -19.11 -10.95
CA PHE A 435 0.07 -19.25 -9.48
C PHE A 435 -1.34 -19.28 -8.88
N THR A 436 -2.40 -19.05 -9.66
CA THR A 436 -3.81 -19.01 -9.22
C THR A 436 -4.03 -18.06 -8.03
N ILE A 437 -3.55 -16.82 -8.16
CA ILE A 437 -3.52 -15.83 -7.07
C ILE A 437 -4.69 -14.84 -7.09
N GLY A 438 -5.35 -14.68 -8.23
CA GLY A 438 -6.44 -13.74 -8.47
C GLY A 438 -7.81 -14.26 -8.05
N GLU A 439 -8.83 -13.42 -8.24
CA GLU A 439 -10.22 -13.78 -7.99
C GLU A 439 -10.66 -14.91 -8.91
N LYS A 440 -11.05 -16.05 -8.34
CA LYS A 440 -11.74 -17.10 -9.11
C LYS A 440 -13.11 -16.58 -9.51
N GLU A 441 -13.39 -16.47 -10.81
CA GLU A 441 -14.76 -16.28 -11.28
C GLU A 441 -15.62 -17.44 -10.77
N ILE A 442 -16.54 -17.13 -9.83
CA ILE A 442 -17.59 -18.08 -9.45
C ILE A 442 -18.53 -18.16 -10.66
N LYS A 443 -18.28 -19.11 -11.56
CA LYS A 443 -19.26 -19.52 -12.57
C LYS A 443 -20.48 -20.04 -11.84
N ARG A 444 -21.49 -19.19 -11.63
CA ARG A 444 -22.80 -19.62 -11.16
C ARG A 444 -23.35 -20.61 -12.20
N PRO A 445 -23.64 -21.88 -11.83
CA PRO A 445 -24.30 -22.81 -12.73
C PRO A 445 -25.61 -22.18 -13.21
N GLY A 446 -25.83 -22.21 -14.53
CA GLY A 446 -26.85 -21.41 -15.19
C GLY A 446 -28.25 -21.50 -14.58
N MET A 447 -28.80 -20.36 -14.16
CA MET A 447 -30.24 -20.15 -14.18
C MET A 447 -30.66 -20.02 -15.64
N SER A 448 -30.90 -21.16 -16.29
CA SER A 448 -31.64 -21.21 -17.54
C SER A 448 -33.00 -20.52 -17.33
N ARG A 449 -33.31 -19.58 -18.22
CA ARG A 449 -34.57 -18.85 -18.32
C ARG A 449 -35.78 -19.76 -18.11
N LEU A 450 -36.50 -19.59 -17.00
CA LEU A 450 -37.93 -19.86 -16.94
C LEU A 450 -38.64 -18.62 -17.49
N GLN A 451 -38.67 -18.49 -18.82
CA GLN A 451 -39.60 -17.57 -19.48
C GLN A 451 -40.97 -18.23 -19.53
N SER A 452 -41.83 -17.78 -18.61
CA SER A 452 -43.26 -17.48 -18.83
C SER A 452 -44.02 -18.32 -19.86
N SER A 453 -44.64 -19.41 -19.41
CA SER A 453 -45.83 -19.99 -20.03
C SER A 453 -47.06 -19.61 -19.21
N PHE A 454 -47.50 -18.36 -19.31
CA PHE A 454 -48.85 -17.95 -18.91
C PHE A 454 -49.36 -16.88 -19.88
N GLY A 455 -50.22 -17.34 -20.79
CA GLY A 455 -50.93 -16.56 -21.80
C GLY A 455 -51.28 -17.52 -22.93
N GLY A 456 -52.53 -17.81 -23.26
CA GLY A 456 -53.84 -17.43 -22.78
C GLY A 456 -54.81 -18.16 -23.70
N ALA A 457 -55.89 -18.74 -23.17
CA ALA A 457 -56.97 -19.29 -23.98
C ALA A 457 -58.22 -19.45 -23.11
N LEU A 458 -59.08 -18.43 -23.12
CA LEU A 458 -60.51 -18.57 -22.86
C LEU A 458 -61.23 -17.65 -23.84
N ASP A 459 -61.69 -18.25 -24.93
CA ASP A 459 -62.86 -17.83 -25.69
C ASP A 459 -63.67 -19.11 -25.98
N PHE A 460 -65.00 -18.98 -25.81
CA PHE A 460 -66.10 -19.96 -25.80
C PHE A 460 -66.53 -20.53 -24.43
#